data_AF-A0A522UR13-F1
#
_entry.id   AF-A0A522UR13-F1
#
_cell.length_a   1.000
_cell.length_b   1.000
_cell.length_c   1.000
_cell.angle_alpha   90.00
_cell.angle_beta   90.00
_cell.angle_gamma   90.00
#
_symmetry.space_group_name_H-M   'P 1'
#
loop_
_entity.id
_entity.type
_entity.pdbx_description
1 polymer ?
#
loop_
_entity_poly.entity_id
_entity_poly.type
_entity_poly.pdbx_seq_one_letter_code
_entity_poly.pdbx_strand_id
1 'polypeptide(L)' 'MIKTTIIRSKKPRLKDPILIEGLPGVGHVGKLVAEHMVAELGAKKIMEIFSPHFPPQVIVEDDGTVRLVSNELYAYKT' A
#
# COMPACT_ATOMS: atom_id res chain seq x y z
N MET A 1 -2.08 24.06 6.62
CA MET A 1 -3.00 23.07 6.03
C MET A 1 -2.33 21.72 6.08
N ILE A 2 -2.93 20.78 6.81
CA ILE A 2 -2.38 19.44 7.03
C ILE A 2 -2.62 18.61 5.75
N LYS A 3 -1.59 17.97 5.17
CA LYS A 3 -1.64 17.38 3.82
C LYS A 3 -1.18 15.92 3.78
N THR A 4 -1.82 15.13 2.94
CA THR A 4 -1.40 13.78 2.55
C THR A 4 -0.12 13.85 1.70
N THR A 5 0.85 12.98 2.00
CA THR A 5 2.16 12.89 1.36
C THR A 5 2.29 11.58 0.60
N ILE A 6 2.84 11.64 -0.61
CA ILE A 6 3.05 10.47 -1.46
C ILE A 6 4.56 10.30 -1.70
N ILE A 7 5.11 9.17 -1.29
CA ILE A 7 6.49 8.76 -1.57
C ILE A 7 6.48 7.78 -2.73
N ARG A 8 7.14 8.13 -3.85
CA ARG A 8 7.25 7.27 -5.03
C ARG A 8 8.64 6.64 -5.05
N SER A 9 8.71 5.31 -5.01
CA SER A 9 9.97 4.57 -5.04
C SER A 9 10.34 4.11 -6.46
N LYS A 10 9.34 3.80 -7.30
CA LYS A 10 9.55 3.34 -8.68
C LYS A 10 8.49 3.90 -9.61
N LYS A 11 8.88 4.09 -10.88
CA LYS A 11 7.96 4.46 -11.95
C LYS A 11 7.82 3.30 -12.95
N PRO A 12 6.84 2.40 -12.78
CA PRO A 12 6.67 1.28 -13.68
C PRO A 12 6.20 1.74 -15.06
N ARG A 13 6.64 1.05 -16.12
CA ARG A 13 6.15 1.27 -17.49
C ARG A 13 4.96 0.37 -17.78
N LEU A 14 3.80 0.80 -17.30
CA LEU A 14 2.51 0.16 -17.54
C LEU A 14 1.82 0.80 -18.75
N LYS A 15 1.04 0.01 -19.50
CA LYS A 15 0.17 0.49 -20.57
C LYS A 15 -1.26 0.14 -20.19
N ASP A 16 -2.14 1.13 -20.14
CA ASP A 16 -3.56 1.00 -19.78
C ASP A 16 -3.79 0.10 -18.55
N PRO A 17 -3.15 0.42 -17.39
CA PRO A 17 -3.23 -0.46 -16.22
C PRO A 17 -4.63 -0.45 -15.59
N ILE A 18 -4.96 -1.57 -14.97
CA ILE A 18 -6.13 -1.69 -14.08
C ILE A 18 -5.67 -1.38 -12.66
N LEU A 19 -6.35 -0.45 -11.99
CA LEU A 19 -6.16 -0.20 -10.57
C LEU A 19 -7.10 -1.12 -9.78
N ILE A 20 -6.53 -1.93 -8.90
CA ILE A 20 -7.27 -2.75 -7.93
C ILE A 20 -7.02 -2.13 -6.56
N GLU A 21 -8.10 -1.84 -5.84
CA GLU A 21 -8.07 -1.29 -4.49
C GLU A 21 -8.55 -2.36 -3.50
N GLY A 22 -7.82 -2.49 -2.39
CA GLY A 22 -8.10 -3.48 -1.34
C GLY A 22 -7.54 -3.00 -0.01
N LEU A 23 -8.16 -1.95 0.54
CA LEU A 23 -7.82 -1.39 1.85
C LEU A 23 -8.59 -2.11 2.98
N PRO A 24 -8.20 -1.90 4.25
CA PRO A 24 -8.93 -2.46 5.39
C PRO A 24 -10.41 -2.05 5.41
N GLY A 25 -11.30 -3.01 5.62
CA GLY A 25 -12.75 -2.83 5.72
C GLY A 25 -13.42 -3.98 6.47
N VAL A 26 -14.74 -4.13 6.34
CA VAL A 26 -15.50 -5.20 7.03
C VAL A 26 -14.96 -6.58 6.65
N GLY A 27 -14.58 -7.37 7.65
CA GLY A 27 -14.04 -8.72 7.46
C GLY A 27 -12.70 -8.78 6.72
N HIS A 28 -12.06 -7.63 6.46
CA HIS A 28 -10.78 -7.52 5.74
C HIS A 28 -10.74 -8.19 4.36
N VAL A 29 -11.88 -8.48 3.73
CA VAL A 29 -11.94 -9.28 2.50
C VAL A 29 -11.14 -8.64 1.37
N GLY A 30 -11.38 -7.35 1.09
CA GLY A 30 -10.65 -6.63 0.03
C GLY A 30 -9.15 -6.59 0.26
N LYS A 31 -8.73 -6.35 1.52
CA LYS A 31 -7.32 -6.36 1.92
C LYS A 31 -6.66 -7.72 1.68
N LEU A 32 -7.27 -8.80 2.17
CA LEU A 32 -6.72 -10.15 2.06
C LEU A 32 -6.59 -10.58 0.59
N VAL A 33 -7.57 -10.23 -0.25
CA VAL A 33 -7.52 -10.50 -1.70
C VAL A 33 -6.38 -9.71 -2.34
N ALA A 34 -6.24 -8.41 -2.05
CA ALA A 34 -5.17 -7.59 -2.61
C ALA A 34 -3.78 -8.06 -2.16
N GLU A 35 -3.60 -8.39 -0.88
CA GLU A 35 -2.34 -8.93 -0.34
C GLU A 35 -1.99 -10.26 -1.00
N HIS A 36 -2.97 -11.15 -1.19
CA HIS A 36 -2.76 -12.42 -1.89
C HIS A 36 -2.35 -12.20 -3.35
N MET A 37 -3.03 -11.32 -4.09
CA MET A 37 -2.64 -10.99 -5.48
C MET A 37 -1.23 -10.42 -5.57
N VAL A 38 -0.83 -9.55 -4.64
CA VAL A 38 0.54 -9.00 -4.59
C VAL A 38 1.56 -10.11 -4.40
N ALA A 39 1.30 -11.05 -3.50
CA ALA A 39 2.19 -12.18 -3.23
C ALA A 39 2.31 -13.12 -4.43
N GLU A 40 1.19 -13.60 -4.97
CA GLU A 40 1.16 -14.59 -6.05
C GLU A 40 1.72 -14.04 -7.37
N LEU A 41 1.46 -12.75 -7.68
CA LEU A 41 2.01 -12.11 -8.88
C LEU A 41 3.47 -11.65 -8.69
N GLY A 42 3.99 -11.68 -7.46
CA GLY A 42 5.30 -11.11 -7.14
C GLY A 42 5.38 -9.61 -7.43
N ALA A 43 4.24 -8.90 -7.28
CA ALA A 43 4.11 -7.48 -7.60
C ALA A 43 5.08 -6.63 -6.76
N LYS A 44 5.59 -5.54 -7.33
CA LYS A 44 6.62 -4.71 -6.68
C LYS A 44 6.00 -3.44 -6.11
N LYS A 45 6.29 -3.13 -4.84
CA LYS A 45 5.93 -1.85 -4.24
C LYS A 45 6.54 -0.70 -5.04
N ILE A 46 5.72 0.27 -5.43
CA ILE A 46 6.10 1.43 -6.24
C ILE A 46 5.88 2.77 -5.54
N MET A 47 5.02 2.80 -4.53
CA MET A 47 4.61 4.03 -3.86
C MET A 47 4.02 3.73 -2.48
N GLU A 48 4.18 4.69 -1.58
CA GLU A 48 3.55 4.73 -0.27
C GLU A 48 2.84 6.08 -0.08
N ILE A 49 1.67 6.03 0.56
CA ILE A 49 0.85 7.20 0.86
C ILE A 49 0.75 7.30 2.37
N PHE A 50 1.15 8.45 2.91
CA PHE A 50 1.03 8.81 4.31
C PHE A 50 0.00 9.92 4.43
N SER A 51 -0.95 9.77 5.34
CA SER A 51 -1.92 10.82 5.58
C SER A 51 -1.96 11.22 7.06
N PRO A 52 -1.96 12.52 7.36
CA PRO A 52 -2.24 13.00 8.71
C PRO A 52 -3.71 12.76 9.13
N HIS A 53 -4.56 12.28 8.21
CA HIS A 53 -5.92 11.84 8.49
C HIS A 53 -6.03 10.35 8.85
N PHE A 54 -4.93 9.60 8.76
CA PHE A 54 -4.90 8.23 9.27
C PHE A 54 -4.95 8.22 10.81
N PRO A 55 -5.37 7.11 11.43
CA PRO A 55 -5.35 6.97 12.88
C PRO A 55 -3.98 7.39 13.45
N PRO A 56 -3.93 8.17 14.55
CA PRO A 56 -2.70 8.71 15.12
C PRO A 56 -1.92 7.63 15.88
N GLN A 57 -1.43 6.63 15.16
CA GLN A 57 -0.74 5.46 15.71
C GLN A 57 0.45 5.07 14.83
N VAL A 58 1.35 4.29 15.42
CA VAL A 58 2.43 3.59 14.73
C VAL A 58 2.15 2.09 14.69
N ILE A 59 2.76 1.40 13.73
CA ILE A 59 2.84 -0.05 13.69
C ILE A 59 4.20 -0.44 14.24
N VAL A 60 4.20 -1.36 15.21
CA VAL A 60 5.41 -1.98 15.76
C VAL A 60 5.70 -3.21 14.92
N GLU A 61 6.90 -3.26 14.33
CA GLU A 61 7.37 -4.38 13.52
C GLU A 61 7.96 -5.49 14.40
N ASP A 62 8.15 -6.68 13.84
CA ASP A 62 8.66 -7.86 14.55
C ASP A 62 10.09 -7.67 15.09
N ASP A 63 10.88 -6.77 14.49
CA ASP A 63 12.24 -6.40 14.94
C ASP A 63 12.25 -5.30 16.01
N GLY A 64 11.08 -4.86 16.48
CA GLY A 64 10.91 -3.80 17.47
C GLY A 64 11.06 -2.39 16.90
N THR A 65 11.26 -2.23 15.59
CA THR A 65 11.20 -0.92 14.94
C THR A 65 9.75 -0.45 14.80
N VAL A 66 9.57 0.84 14.52
CA VAL A 66 8.24 1.43 14.33
C VAL A 66 8.13 2.11 12.97
N ARG A 67 6.95 2.05 12.39
CA ARG A 67 6.60 2.84 11.20
C ARG A 67 5.24 3.50 11.32
N LEU A 68 5.05 4.56 10.53
CA LEU A 68 3.74 5.20 10.39
C LEU A 68 2.78 4.29 9.61
N VAL A 69 1.48 4.45 9.88
CA VAL A 69 0.44 3.89 9.03
C VAL A 69 0.56 4.49 7.63
N SER A 70 0.53 3.62 6.61
CA SER A 70 0.58 4.01 5.21
C SER A 70 -0.36 3.15 4.36
N ASN A 71 -0.74 3.66 3.19
CA ASN A 71 -1.25 2.81 2.11
C ASN A 71 -0.12 2.55 1.12
N GLU A 72 -0.04 1.34 0.61
CA GLU A 72 1.02 0.91 -0.29
C GLU A 72 0.43 0.58 -1.66
N LEU A 73 1.13 0.98 -2.72
CA LEU A 73 0.75 0.65 -4.09
C LEU A 73 1.81 -0.26 -4.69
N TYR A 74 1.34 -1.28 -5.39
CA TYR A 74 2.15 -2.27 -6.07
C TYR A 74 1.87 -2.26 -7.57
N ALA A 75 2.88 -2.59 -8.35
CA ALA A 75 2.73 -2.80 -9.78
C ALA A 75 3.20 -4.18 -10.19
N TYR A 76 2.42 -4.78 -11.07
CA TYR A 76 2.75 -6.00 -11.78
C TYR A 76 2.66 -5.74 -13.28
N LYS A 77 3.56 -6.37 -14.02
CA LYS A 77 3.58 -6.33 -15.48
C LYS A 77 3.92 -7.73 -15.96
N THR A 78 3.04 -8.31 -16.76
CA THR A 78 3.25 -9.54 -17.53
C THR A 78 4.29 -9.32 -18.63
#